data_AF-A0A2I1I3S2-F1
#
_entry.id   AF-A0A2I1I3S2-F1
#
_cell.length_a   1.000
_cell.length_b   1.000
_cell.length_c   1.000
_cell.angle_alpha   90.00
_cell.angle_beta   90.00
_cell.angle_gamma   90.00
#
_symmetry.space_group_name_H-M   'P 1'
#
loop_
_entity.id
_entity.type
_entity.pdbx_description
1 polymer ?
#
loop_
_entity_poly.entity_id
_entity_poly.type
_entity_poly.pdbx_seq_one_letter_code
_entity_poly.pdbx_strand_id
1 'polypeptide(L)'
;MNPVLKVTPERSRIDSPIQITAGGLVPGERVTILTNVVDGALREWESIAIVNADSAGAVDLSQMAPLEGSTYQGIDGEGPLWSMLGPDQSKFFTRNLPVELEYHSELLRGDSVIASTRFRRHFGDGVKCGQVHEPPVVGTFAHPNDDLPHPGVLLLHGSDSVDLAGASKLLASEGYSVLALRWFGIEDRPPHLVNINLNDIDRVVKHMLNDDFVLGDHIAVIGLSRGAELGLELAANNANLGLTIALSPSSIRQAGMGENFSFKDPAWVRNGEPLEWVPGGNGFGMMISWLSAVIRRKPMRQKRSFLKDLNKKVEAVEKSTIQVENCKGPITLIFGDDDGLWPSKEYSDRIAGRLKNAAWPGNLRVECLPGAGHFVGFPYALPTLPPMRILKPTSFFSIDFGGSAEANAESAKKVWQIVQEELSRWSMSLITESDRRGNGKGC
;
A
#
# COMPACT_ATOMS: atom_id res chain seq x y z
N MET A 1 18.89 14.41 -38.34
CA MET A 1 17.75 14.99 -37.62
C MET A 1 18.22 15.37 -36.23
N ASN A 2 17.64 16.39 -35.59
CA ASN A 2 17.98 16.71 -34.20
C ASN A 2 17.34 15.65 -33.29
N PRO A 3 18.10 15.06 -32.34
CA PRO A 3 17.54 14.13 -31.37
C PRO A 3 16.42 14.78 -30.55
N VAL A 4 15.37 14.02 -30.28
CA VAL A 4 14.24 14.44 -29.43
C VAL A 4 13.90 13.31 -28.47
N LEU A 5 13.60 13.65 -27.22
CA LEU A 5 13.05 12.76 -26.21
C LEU A 5 11.66 13.27 -25.82
N LYS A 6 10.66 12.38 -25.73
CA LYS A 6 9.28 12.72 -25.41
C LYS A 6 8.71 11.74 -24.38
N VAL A 7 7.91 12.28 -23.47
CA VAL A 7 7.04 11.51 -22.58
C VAL A 7 5.61 11.93 -22.85
N THR A 8 4.73 10.97 -23.15
CA THR A 8 3.31 11.23 -23.42
C THR A 8 2.41 10.40 -22.53
N PRO A 9 1.42 11.01 -21.85
CA PRO A 9 1.24 12.47 -21.69
C PRO A 9 2.32 13.11 -20.80
N GLU A 10 2.52 14.44 -20.93
CA GLU A 10 3.47 15.20 -20.10
C GLU A 10 2.98 15.42 -18.65
N ARG A 11 1.67 15.28 -18.41
CA ARG A 11 1.07 15.30 -17.06
C ARG A 11 0.05 14.18 -16.96
N SER A 12 0.15 13.34 -15.95
CA SER A 12 -0.81 12.25 -15.71
C SER A 12 -0.91 11.82 -14.26
N ARG A 13 -1.92 11.03 -13.94
CA ARG A 13 -2.02 10.38 -12.64
C ARG A 13 -0.93 9.31 -12.47
N ILE A 14 -0.55 9.03 -11.24
CA ILE A 14 0.55 8.10 -10.90
C ILE A 14 0.30 6.65 -11.34
N ASP A 15 -0.95 6.29 -11.62
CA ASP A 15 -1.40 4.98 -12.08
C ASP A 15 -1.78 4.94 -13.56
N SER A 16 -1.68 6.07 -14.27
CA SER A 16 -1.95 6.14 -15.71
C SER A 16 -0.73 5.69 -16.52
N PRO A 17 -0.92 5.03 -17.67
CA PRO A 17 0.20 4.66 -18.53
C PRO A 17 0.88 5.89 -19.14
N ILE A 18 2.20 5.79 -19.37
CA ILE A 18 2.99 6.75 -20.15
C ILE A 18 3.78 6.04 -21.24
N GLN A 19 4.18 6.79 -22.26
CA GLN A 19 5.12 6.36 -23.29
C GLN A 19 6.36 7.24 -23.27
N ILE A 20 7.53 6.62 -23.14
CA ILE A 20 8.84 7.27 -23.22
C ILE A 20 9.47 6.88 -24.55
N THR A 21 9.63 7.87 -25.43
CA THR A 21 10.13 7.67 -26.81
C THR A 21 11.24 8.64 -27.15
N ALA A 22 12.18 8.21 -27.99
CA ALA A 22 13.17 9.10 -28.59
C ALA A 22 13.22 8.91 -30.12
N GLY A 23 13.64 9.95 -30.83
CA GLY A 23 13.76 9.93 -32.28
C GLY A 23 14.84 10.86 -32.81
N GLY A 24 15.16 10.72 -34.09
CA GLY A 24 16.23 11.50 -34.72
C GLY A 24 17.64 11.00 -34.40
N LEU A 25 17.76 9.73 -33.97
CA LEU A 25 19.01 9.05 -33.68
C LEU A 25 19.61 8.41 -34.94
N VAL A 26 20.87 7.99 -34.85
CA VAL A 26 21.47 7.16 -35.89
C VAL A 26 20.93 5.72 -35.75
N PRO A 27 20.53 5.04 -36.84
CA PRO A 27 20.05 3.66 -36.74
C PRO A 27 21.06 2.72 -36.07
N GLY A 28 20.61 1.92 -35.10
CA GLY A 28 21.47 1.03 -34.30
C GLY A 28 22.35 1.73 -33.27
N GLU A 29 22.25 3.06 -33.13
CA GLU A 29 23.00 3.83 -32.14
C GLU A 29 22.60 3.43 -30.72
N ARG A 30 23.60 3.16 -29.87
CA ARG A 30 23.38 2.95 -28.45
C ARG A 30 23.22 4.30 -27.74
N VAL A 31 22.13 4.44 -27.01
CA VAL A 31 21.80 5.61 -26.20
C VAL A 31 21.37 5.19 -24.80
N THR A 32 21.45 6.13 -23.87
CA THR A 32 20.98 5.95 -22.49
C THR A 32 19.87 6.95 -22.21
N ILE A 33 18.75 6.49 -21.65
CA ILE A 33 17.73 7.36 -21.06
C ILE A 33 17.90 7.33 -19.55
N LEU A 34 18.33 8.46 -18.99
CA LEU A 34 18.41 8.71 -17.55
C LEU A 34 17.10 9.35 -17.11
N THR A 35 16.43 8.86 -16.07
CA THR A 35 15.23 9.51 -15.54
C THR A 35 15.39 9.72 -14.04
N ASN A 36 15.19 10.96 -13.59
CA ASN A 36 15.29 11.33 -12.18
C ASN A 36 13.99 11.94 -11.65
N VAL A 37 13.82 11.87 -10.33
CA VAL A 37 12.75 12.54 -9.57
C VAL A 37 13.24 12.82 -8.16
N VAL A 38 12.73 13.89 -7.55
CA VAL A 38 12.96 14.18 -6.13
C VAL A 38 11.73 13.76 -5.33
N ASP A 39 11.93 12.93 -4.31
CA ASP A 39 10.84 12.47 -3.45
C ASP A 39 10.47 13.48 -2.34
N GLY A 40 9.41 13.20 -1.58
CA GLY A 40 8.94 14.06 -0.49
C GLY A 40 9.88 14.21 0.71
N ALA A 41 10.99 13.46 0.74
CA ALA A 41 12.06 13.63 1.71
C ALA A 41 13.28 14.35 1.11
N LEU A 42 13.10 14.99 -0.06
CA LEU A 42 14.13 15.72 -0.80
C LEU A 42 15.31 14.85 -1.22
N ARG A 43 15.06 13.58 -1.54
CA ARG A 43 16.07 12.66 -2.05
C ARG A 43 15.87 12.44 -3.53
N GLU A 44 16.97 12.45 -4.27
CA GLU A 44 16.98 12.14 -5.69
C GLU A 44 16.86 10.62 -5.91
N TRP A 45 16.01 10.22 -6.85
CA TRP A 45 15.83 8.85 -7.28
C TRP A 45 16.09 8.79 -8.77
N GLU A 46 16.82 7.79 -9.22
CA GLU A 46 17.28 7.71 -10.61
C GLU A 46 17.11 6.31 -11.20
N SER A 47 16.72 6.24 -12.48
CA SER A 47 16.76 5.02 -13.28
C SER A 47 17.53 5.24 -14.59
N ILE A 48 18.00 4.13 -15.15
CA ILE A 48 18.79 4.10 -16.38
C ILE A 48 18.17 3.05 -17.31
N ALA A 49 17.89 3.45 -18.56
CA ALA A 49 17.52 2.54 -19.65
C ALA A 49 18.52 2.68 -20.80
N ILE A 50 19.35 1.65 -21.01
CA ILE A 50 20.32 1.59 -22.11
C ILE A 50 19.67 0.83 -23.26
N VAL A 51 19.59 1.42 -24.45
CA VAL A 51 18.91 0.81 -25.61
C VAL A 51 19.67 1.12 -26.91
N ASN A 52 19.45 0.31 -27.94
CA ASN A 52 19.88 0.63 -29.28
C ASN A 52 18.67 1.16 -30.07
N ALA A 53 18.85 2.27 -30.78
CA ALA A 53 17.83 2.79 -31.68
C ALA A 53 17.52 1.78 -32.79
N ASP A 54 16.26 1.74 -33.22
CA ASP A 54 15.82 0.87 -34.31
C ASP A 54 16.37 1.31 -35.68
N SER A 55 15.94 0.63 -36.75
CA SER A 55 16.36 0.96 -38.12
C SER A 55 15.88 2.33 -38.61
N ALA A 56 14.89 2.93 -37.96
CA ALA A 56 14.40 4.28 -38.24
C ALA A 56 15.09 5.35 -37.37
N GLY A 57 15.98 4.96 -36.45
CA GLY A 57 16.61 5.88 -35.51
C GLY A 57 15.65 6.33 -34.40
N ALA A 58 14.72 5.45 -34.00
CA ALA A 58 13.76 5.66 -32.93
C ALA A 58 13.98 4.70 -31.75
N VAL A 59 13.49 5.11 -30.59
CA VAL A 59 13.42 4.33 -29.35
C VAL A 59 12.00 4.43 -28.81
N ASP A 60 11.43 3.29 -28.42
CA ASP A 60 10.17 3.21 -27.68
C ASP A 60 10.32 2.17 -26.56
N LEU A 61 10.38 2.64 -25.31
CA LEU A 61 10.59 1.76 -24.16
C LEU A 61 9.41 0.81 -23.90
N SER A 62 8.24 1.05 -24.49
CA SER A 62 7.11 0.13 -24.44
C SER A 62 7.26 -1.07 -25.38
N GLN A 63 8.21 -1.02 -26.31
CA GLN A 63 8.47 -2.07 -27.31
C GLN A 63 9.89 -2.63 -27.24
N MET A 64 10.79 -1.97 -26.50
CA MET A 64 12.22 -2.30 -26.47
C MET A 64 12.64 -2.73 -25.07
N ALA A 65 13.23 -3.92 -24.99
CA ALA A 65 13.90 -4.35 -23.77
C ALA A 65 15.22 -3.58 -23.61
N PRO A 66 15.52 -3.03 -22.43
CA PRO A 66 16.78 -2.37 -22.18
C PRO A 66 17.92 -3.41 -22.10
N LEU A 67 19.13 -2.96 -22.39
CA LEU A 67 20.36 -3.73 -22.35
C LEU A 67 20.90 -3.86 -20.92
N GLU A 68 21.86 -4.76 -20.73
CA GLU A 68 22.60 -4.91 -19.48
C GLU A 68 23.22 -3.58 -19.03
N GLY A 69 23.17 -3.33 -17.72
CA GLY A 69 23.55 -2.06 -17.10
C GLY A 69 22.37 -1.11 -16.82
N SER A 70 21.18 -1.44 -17.34
CA SER A 70 19.94 -0.73 -17.03
C SER A 70 19.38 -1.13 -15.66
N THR A 71 18.53 -0.29 -15.08
CA THR A 71 17.92 -0.53 -13.75
C THR A 71 16.78 -1.54 -13.77
N TYR A 72 16.27 -1.91 -14.95
CA TYR A 72 15.27 -2.94 -15.17
C TYR A 72 15.61 -3.80 -16.38
N GLN A 73 14.86 -4.89 -16.56
CA GLN A 73 14.99 -5.84 -17.67
C GLN A 73 13.60 -6.09 -18.28
N GLY A 74 13.57 -6.65 -19.50
CA GLY A 74 12.33 -6.94 -20.21
C GLY A 74 11.67 -5.70 -20.82
N ILE A 75 10.59 -5.92 -21.59
CA ILE A 75 9.83 -4.85 -22.23
C ILE A 75 8.83 -4.29 -21.22
N ASP A 76 9.13 -3.11 -20.66
CA ASP A 76 8.23 -2.36 -19.79
C ASP A 76 8.44 -0.85 -20.00
N GLY A 77 7.44 -0.18 -20.58
CA GLY A 77 7.47 1.27 -20.82
C GLY A 77 7.51 2.11 -19.55
N GLU A 78 7.10 1.55 -18.41
CA GLU A 78 7.14 2.19 -17.09
C GLU A 78 8.32 1.69 -16.25
N GLY A 79 9.16 0.82 -16.81
CA GLY A 79 10.43 0.36 -16.25
C GLY A 79 11.26 1.48 -15.61
N PRO A 80 11.47 2.61 -16.30
CA PRO A 80 12.20 3.74 -15.72
C PRO A 80 11.57 4.37 -14.48
N LEU A 81 10.28 4.15 -14.18
CA LEU A 81 9.64 4.75 -13.03
C LEU A 81 9.75 3.87 -11.78
N TRP A 82 9.39 2.58 -11.90
CA TRP A 82 9.40 1.69 -10.73
C TRP A 82 10.81 1.19 -10.37
N SER A 83 11.75 1.18 -11.33
CA SER A 83 13.10 0.67 -11.09
C SER A 83 14.08 1.70 -10.53
N MET A 84 13.60 2.89 -10.17
CA MET A 84 14.47 3.94 -9.67
C MET A 84 15.17 3.55 -8.37
N LEU A 85 16.42 3.97 -8.25
CA LEU A 85 17.28 3.75 -7.11
C LEU A 85 17.52 5.09 -6.41
N GLY A 86 17.23 5.16 -5.12
CA GLY A 86 17.59 6.31 -4.29
C GLY A 86 19.06 6.23 -3.83
N PRO A 87 19.59 7.29 -3.20
CA PRO A 87 20.97 7.35 -2.70
C PRO A 87 21.25 6.28 -1.63
N ASP A 88 20.20 5.85 -0.94
CA ASP A 88 20.23 4.76 0.03
C ASP A 88 19.07 3.80 -0.26
N GLN A 89 19.37 2.66 -0.87
CA GLN A 89 18.40 1.61 -1.21
C GLN A 89 17.69 0.99 0.00
N SER A 90 18.07 1.39 1.21
CA SER A 90 17.40 0.99 2.44
C SER A 90 16.41 2.03 2.98
N LYS A 91 16.08 3.03 2.16
CA LYS A 91 15.00 3.98 2.41
C LYS A 91 13.88 3.79 1.40
N PHE A 92 12.64 3.97 1.85
CA PHE A 92 11.47 3.95 0.97
C PHE A 92 11.25 5.30 0.31
N PHE A 93 10.72 5.29 -0.91
CA PHE A 93 10.29 6.49 -1.62
C PHE A 93 9.23 7.23 -0.80
N THR A 94 9.49 8.49 -0.46
CA THR A 94 8.57 9.27 0.39
C THR A 94 7.61 10.08 -0.47
N ARG A 95 6.32 10.00 -0.13
CA ARG A 95 5.22 10.65 -0.88
C ARG A 95 4.71 11.94 -0.22
N ASN A 96 5.28 12.32 0.92
CA ASN A 96 4.79 13.43 1.73
C ASN A 96 5.15 14.75 1.05
N LEU A 97 4.15 15.47 0.50
CA LEU A 97 4.26 16.81 -0.12
C LEU A 97 5.48 16.94 -1.06
N PRO A 98 5.33 16.59 -2.35
CA PRO A 98 4.63 17.53 -3.24
C PRO A 98 3.27 17.02 -3.76
N VAL A 99 2.43 17.95 -4.22
CA VAL A 99 1.10 17.66 -4.82
C VAL A 99 1.26 16.86 -6.13
N GLU A 100 2.39 17.04 -6.81
CA GLU A 100 2.81 16.36 -8.03
C GLU A 100 4.31 16.04 -7.96
N LEU A 101 4.72 14.89 -8.49
CA LEU A 101 6.10 14.53 -8.72
C LEU A 101 6.53 15.05 -10.09
N GLU A 102 7.59 15.87 -10.16
CA GLU A 102 8.18 16.32 -11.41
C GLU A 102 9.41 15.46 -11.74
N TYR A 103 9.36 14.79 -12.88
CA TYR A 103 10.40 13.93 -13.38
C TYR A 103 11.20 14.67 -14.46
N HIS A 104 12.50 14.42 -14.51
CA HIS A 104 13.37 14.87 -15.61
C HIS A 104 13.99 13.66 -16.27
N SER A 105 13.81 13.55 -17.59
CA SER A 105 14.45 12.52 -18.39
C SER A 105 15.45 13.14 -19.36
N GLU A 106 16.64 12.57 -19.42
CA GLU A 106 17.72 12.96 -20.32
C GLU A 106 18.05 11.81 -21.25
N LEU A 107 18.28 12.13 -22.52
CA LEU A 107 18.79 11.21 -23.53
C LEU A 107 20.27 11.49 -23.72
N LEU A 108 21.11 10.49 -23.44
CA LEU A 108 22.56 10.60 -23.46
C LEU A 108 23.15 9.81 -24.63
N ARG A 109 24.17 10.42 -25.24
CA ARG A 109 25.13 9.79 -26.15
C ARG A 109 26.49 9.81 -25.45
N GLY A 110 26.92 8.65 -24.93
CA GLY A 110 28.03 8.60 -23.98
C GLY A 110 27.67 9.46 -22.75
N ASP A 111 28.54 10.42 -22.41
CA ASP A 111 28.33 11.33 -21.28
C ASP A 111 27.64 12.65 -21.67
N SER A 112 27.26 12.81 -22.94
CA SER A 112 26.65 14.05 -23.44
C SER A 112 25.13 13.95 -23.52
N VAL A 113 24.44 14.87 -22.85
CA VAL A 113 22.99 15.04 -22.99
C VAL A 113 22.68 15.63 -24.37
N ILE A 114 21.93 14.89 -25.19
CA ILE A 114 21.56 15.27 -26.56
C ILE A 114 20.09 15.70 -26.71
N ALA A 115 19.24 15.33 -25.75
CA ALA A 115 17.88 15.82 -25.60
C ALA A 115 17.44 15.61 -24.14
N SER A 116 16.44 16.38 -23.68
CA SER A 116 15.81 16.15 -22.39
C SER A 116 14.34 16.57 -22.42
N THR A 117 13.58 16.09 -21.44
CA THR A 117 12.18 16.46 -21.24
C THR A 117 11.81 16.38 -19.77
N ARG A 118 10.73 17.07 -19.39
CA ARG A 118 10.14 16.98 -18.05
C ARG A 118 8.69 16.55 -18.17
N PHE A 119 8.24 15.76 -17.20
CA PHE A 119 6.84 15.36 -17.10
C PHE A 119 6.42 15.26 -15.64
N ARG A 120 5.12 15.31 -15.37
CA ARG A 120 4.57 15.37 -14.02
C ARG A 120 3.61 14.21 -13.75
N ARG A 121 3.71 13.66 -12.55
CA ARG A 121 2.81 12.61 -12.06
C ARG A 121 2.10 13.11 -10.80
N HIS A 122 0.77 13.07 -10.76
CA HIS A 122 -0.01 13.50 -9.58
C HIS A 122 -0.83 12.37 -8.97
N PHE A 123 -1.27 12.58 -7.73
CA PHE A 123 -1.96 11.56 -6.93
C PHE A 123 -3.48 11.70 -6.94
N GLY A 124 -4.05 12.69 -7.62
CA GLY A 124 -5.50 12.79 -7.78
C GLY A 124 -5.90 13.80 -8.84
N ASP A 125 -7.08 13.61 -9.42
CA ASP A 125 -7.70 14.47 -10.43
C ASP A 125 -9.14 14.76 -10.02
N GLY A 126 -9.54 16.03 -10.05
CA GLY A 126 -10.93 16.40 -9.77
C GLY A 126 -11.40 16.03 -8.35
N VAL A 127 -10.51 16.06 -7.36
CA VAL A 127 -10.82 15.73 -5.96
C VAL A 127 -10.64 16.91 -5.02
N LYS A 128 -11.52 17.01 -4.02
CA LYS A 128 -11.34 17.86 -2.84
C LYS A 128 -10.66 17.02 -1.76
N CYS A 129 -9.75 17.64 -1.01
CA CYS A 129 -8.99 16.96 0.04
C CYS A 129 -8.65 17.94 1.17
N GLY A 130 -8.88 17.51 2.41
CA GLY A 130 -8.58 18.28 3.61
C GLY A 130 -8.08 17.41 4.76
N GLN A 131 -7.30 18.02 5.65
CA GLN A 131 -7.02 17.41 6.95
C GLN A 131 -8.27 17.54 7.82
N VAL A 132 -8.66 16.44 8.46
CA VAL A 132 -9.68 16.42 9.51
C VAL A 132 -8.95 16.29 10.83
N HIS A 133 -9.24 17.18 11.77
CA HIS A 133 -8.68 17.15 13.12
C HIS A 133 -9.80 17.35 14.15
N GLU A 134 -10.72 16.39 14.20
CA GLU A 134 -11.89 16.39 15.08
C GLU A 134 -11.93 15.07 15.86
N PRO A 135 -11.28 14.95 17.04
CA PRO A 135 -11.18 13.68 17.75
C PRO A 135 -12.55 12.99 17.95
N PRO A 136 -12.69 11.69 17.59
CA PRO A 136 -11.64 10.71 17.31
C PRO A 136 -11.19 10.59 15.84
N VAL A 137 -11.58 11.52 14.96
CA VAL A 137 -11.18 11.55 13.56
C VAL A 137 -9.97 12.46 13.38
N VAL A 138 -8.79 11.87 13.14
CA VAL A 138 -7.60 12.61 12.66
C VAL A 138 -7.12 11.93 11.40
N GLY A 139 -6.94 12.69 10.32
CA GLY A 139 -6.39 12.16 9.08
C GLY A 139 -6.73 13.01 7.88
N THR A 140 -6.69 12.40 6.70
CA THR A 140 -7.00 13.08 5.45
C THR A 140 -8.32 12.55 4.90
N PHE A 141 -9.29 13.44 4.69
CA PHE A 141 -10.52 13.12 3.96
C PHE A 141 -10.41 13.64 2.52
N ALA A 142 -10.68 12.78 1.55
CA ALA A 142 -10.66 13.10 0.14
C ALA A 142 -11.92 12.56 -0.54
N HIS A 143 -12.54 13.35 -1.41
CA HIS A 143 -13.75 12.96 -2.15
C HIS A 143 -13.78 13.64 -3.53
N PRO A 144 -14.57 13.13 -4.49
CA PRO A 144 -14.79 13.79 -5.78
C PRO A 144 -15.27 15.24 -5.62
N ASN A 145 -14.78 16.12 -6.49
CA ASN A 145 -15.16 17.53 -6.52
C ASN A 145 -16.42 17.76 -7.37
N ASP A 146 -17.50 17.06 -7.02
CA ASP A 146 -18.81 17.16 -7.68
C ASP A 146 -19.97 17.48 -6.72
N ASP A 147 -19.65 17.65 -5.43
CA ASP A 147 -20.58 17.93 -4.34
C ASP A 147 -21.68 16.86 -4.15
N LEU A 148 -21.40 15.61 -4.53
CA LEU A 148 -22.29 14.46 -4.36
C LEU A 148 -21.77 13.46 -3.31
N PRO A 149 -22.67 12.67 -2.68
CA PRO A 149 -22.25 11.55 -1.84
C PRO A 149 -21.73 10.39 -2.67
N HIS A 150 -20.62 9.78 -2.22
CA HIS A 150 -19.96 8.64 -2.84
C HIS A 150 -19.75 7.51 -1.85
N PRO A 151 -19.62 6.24 -2.30
CA PRO A 151 -19.34 5.12 -1.40
C PRO A 151 -18.10 5.38 -0.53
N GLY A 152 -18.24 5.17 0.77
CA GLY A 152 -17.19 5.49 1.75
C GLY A 152 -16.10 4.42 1.83
N VAL A 153 -14.83 4.84 2.00
CA VAL A 153 -13.68 3.94 2.19
C VAL A 153 -12.78 4.43 3.33
N LEU A 154 -12.55 3.58 4.32
CA LEU A 154 -11.59 3.80 5.40
C LEU A 154 -10.23 3.17 5.05
N LEU A 155 -9.17 3.97 4.94
CA LEU A 155 -7.81 3.47 4.75
C LEU A 155 -7.06 3.41 6.08
N LEU A 156 -6.45 2.25 6.36
CA LEU A 156 -5.70 1.99 7.60
C LEU A 156 -4.24 1.69 7.29
N HIS A 157 -3.35 2.56 7.78
CA HIS A 157 -1.90 2.31 7.74
C HIS A 157 -1.50 1.15 8.68
N GLY A 158 -0.31 0.58 8.45
CA GLY A 158 0.34 -0.42 9.29
C GLY A 158 1.09 0.18 10.48
N SER A 159 2.08 -0.55 11.00
CA SER A 159 2.84 -0.18 12.21
C SER A 159 3.79 1.00 12.04
N ASP A 160 4.01 1.47 10.81
CA ASP A 160 4.90 2.61 10.51
C ASP A 160 4.25 3.97 10.73
N SER A 161 2.92 4.02 10.94
CA SER A 161 2.17 5.27 10.98
C SER A 161 2.48 6.16 9.77
N VAL A 162 2.52 5.59 8.56
CA VAL A 162 2.67 6.39 7.35
C VAL A 162 1.41 7.23 7.07
N ASP A 163 1.60 8.40 6.47
CA ASP A 163 0.50 9.17 5.89
C ASP A 163 0.05 8.54 4.56
N LEU A 164 -1.26 8.32 4.43
CA LEU A 164 -1.91 7.75 3.24
C LEU A 164 -2.67 8.80 2.42
N ALA A 165 -2.42 10.10 2.63
CA ALA A 165 -3.07 11.19 1.88
C ALA A 165 -3.00 11.00 0.35
N GLY A 166 -1.82 10.65 -0.20
CA GLY A 166 -1.68 10.38 -1.64
C GLY A 166 -2.55 9.22 -2.13
N ALA A 167 -2.66 8.15 -1.34
CA ALA A 167 -3.53 7.01 -1.66
C ALA A 167 -5.03 7.39 -1.57
N SER A 168 -5.40 8.23 -0.59
CA SER A 168 -6.79 8.71 -0.47
C SER A 168 -7.22 9.56 -1.66
N LYS A 169 -6.36 10.46 -2.15
CA LYS A 169 -6.62 11.27 -3.35
C LYS A 169 -6.73 10.40 -4.61
N LEU A 170 -5.90 9.37 -4.71
CA LEU A 170 -5.89 8.48 -5.86
C LEU A 170 -7.21 7.72 -5.93
N LEU A 171 -7.63 7.14 -4.80
CA LEU A 171 -8.88 6.41 -4.74
C LEU A 171 -10.11 7.32 -4.81
N ALA A 172 -10.05 8.54 -4.27
CA ALA A 172 -11.12 9.51 -4.46
C ALA A 172 -11.33 9.89 -5.93
N SER A 173 -10.27 9.84 -6.75
CA SER A 173 -10.38 10.03 -8.20
C SER A 173 -11.13 8.91 -8.93
N GLU A 174 -11.39 7.79 -8.24
CA GLU A 174 -12.19 6.65 -8.72
C GLU A 174 -13.67 6.72 -8.28
N GLY A 175 -14.10 7.83 -7.68
CA GLY A 175 -15.50 8.01 -7.27
C GLY A 175 -15.82 7.51 -5.86
N TYR A 176 -14.89 7.67 -4.91
CA TYR A 176 -15.06 7.24 -3.51
C TYR A 176 -14.80 8.37 -2.52
N SER A 177 -15.51 8.37 -1.41
CA SER A 177 -15.23 9.26 -0.27
C SER A 177 -14.31 8.55 0.71
N VAL A 178 -13.07 8.99 0.79
CA VAL A 178 -11.97 8.23 1.40
C VAL A 178 -11.42 8.95 2.63
N LEU A 179 -11.42 8.26 3.77
CA LEU A 179 -10.72 8.70 4.97
C LEU A 179 -9.43 7.90 5.16
N ALA A 180 -8.28 8.55 4.97
CA ALA A 180 -6.98 8.04 5.40
C ALA A 180 -6.79 8.36 6.89
N LEU A 181 -7.16 7.42 7.75
CA LEU A 181 -7.16 7.59 9.20
C LEU A 181 -5.74 7.52 9.79
N ARG A 182 -5.42 8.48 10.67
CA ARG A 182 -4.23 8.51 11.51
C ARG A 182 -4.64 8.08 12.93
N TRP A 183 -4.48 6.80 13.23
CA TRP A 183 -5.03 6.19 14.45
C TRP A 183 -4.01 6.03 15.59
N PHE A 184 -2.71 6.20 15.32
CA PHE A 184 -1.63 6.33 16.32
C PHE A 184 -0.41 7.05 15.69
N GLY A 185 0.56 7.48 16.51
CA GLY A 185 1.85 8.00 16.06
C GLY A 185 1.81 9.42 15.48
N ILE A 186 0.77 10.19 15.82
CA ILE A 186 0.62 11.61 15.50
C ILE A 186 0.14 12.36 16.75
N GLU A 187 0.24 13.68 16.76
CA GLU A 187 -0.32 14.55 17.81
C GLU A 187 -1.79 14.20 18.09
N ASP A 188 -2.21 14.29 19.35
CA ASP A 188 -3.55 13.95 19.84
C ASP A 188 -4.02 12.51 19.59
N ARG A 189 -3.09 11.61 19.27
CA ARG A 189 -3.29 10.16 19.19
C ARG A 189 -2.32 9.41 20.10
N PRO A 190 -2.60 8.13 20.42
CA PRO A 190 -1.62 7.30 21.12
C PRO A 190 -0.27 7.36 20.41
N PRO A 191 0.85 7.60 21.12
CA PRO A 191 2.16 7.76 20.48
C PRO A 191 2.69 6.47 19.87
N HIS A 192 2.15 5.32 20.30
CA HIS A 192 2.58 3.99 19.93
C HIS A 192 1.38 3.11 19.60
N LEU A 193 1.66 1.97 18.96
CA LEU A 193 0.66 0.95 18.65
C LEU A 193 0.38 0.10 19.89
N VAL A 194 -0.15 0.70 20.95
CA VAL A 194 -0.43 0.04 22.23
C VAL A 194 -1.73 0.59 22.78
N ASN A 195 -2.59 -0.30 23.31
CA ASN A 195 -3.86 0.06 23.92
C ASN A 195 -4.76 0.93 23.03
N ILE A 196 -4.79 0.66 21.72
CA ILE A 196 -5.62 1.39 20.78
C ILE A 196 -7.09 1.04 21.06
N ASN A 197 -7.88 2.06 21.40
CA ASN A 197 -9.27 1.90 21.77
C ASN A 197 -10.15 1.71 20.52
N LEU A 198 -10.63 0.48 20.30
CA LEU A 198 -11.47 0.15 19.15
C LEU A 198 -12.81 0.89 19.16
N ASN A 199 -13.32 1.29 20.33
CA ASN A 199 -14.53 2.11 20.41
C ASN A 199 -14.33 3.50 19.80
N ASP A 200 -13.11 4.01 19.76
CA ASP A 200 -12.81 5.31 19.13
C ASP A 200 -12.86 5.16 17.61
N ILE A 201 -12.38 4.03 17.08
CA ILE A 201 -12.42 3.72 15.65
C ILE A 201 -13.86 3.42 15.19
N ASP A 202 -14.69 2.77 16.01
CA ASP A 202 -16.12 2.61 15.73
C ASP A 202 -16.83 3.98 15.64
N ARG A 203 -16.41 4.96 16.46
CA ARG A 203 -16.90 6.34 16.35
C ARG A 203 -16.40 7.04 15.07
N VAL A 204 -15.21 6.70 14.57
CA VAL A 204 -14.74 7.17 13.24
C VAL A 204 -15.64 6.62 12.13
N VAL A 205 -15.94 5.32 12.14
CA VAL A 205 -16.87 4.71 11.16
C VAL A 205 -18.22 5.41 11.19
N LYS A 206 -18.77 5.63 12.39
CA LYS A 206 -20.04 6.36 12.56
C LYS A 206 -19.94 7.81 12.05
N HIS A 207 -18.82 8.50 12.28
CA HIS A 207 -18.62 9.85 11.77
C HIS A 207 -18.65 9.87 10.23
N MET A 208 -17.93 8.95 9.57
CA MET A 208 -17.98 8.82 8.10
C MET A 208 -19.40 8.58 7.59
N LEU A 209 -20.17 7.69 8.23
CA LEU A 209 -21.55 7.39 7.80
C LEU A 209 -22.53 8.57 7.97
N ASN A 210 -22.18 9.58 8.76
CA ASN A 210 -22.99 10.78 8.93
C ASN A 210 -22.46 11.97 8.10
N ASP A 211 -21.39 11.77 7.31
CA ASP A 211 -20.84 12.80 6.43
C ASP A 211 -21.70 12.91 5.17
N ASP A 212 -22.02 14.15 4.76
CA ASP A 212 -22.87 14.42 3.60
C ASP A 212 -22.26 13.93 2.27
N PHE A 213 -20.95 13.67 2.23
CA PHE A 213 -20.26 13.12 1.07
C PHE A 213 -20.16 11.58 1.10
N VAL A 214 -20.70 10.89 2.10
CA VAL A 214 -20.65 9.41 2.17
C VAL A 214 -22.02 8.82 1.88
N LEU A 215 -22.06 7.91 0.89
CA LEU A 215 -23.28 7.24 0.45
C LEU A 215 -23.58 6.00 1.30
N GLY A 216 -24.82 5.92 1.78
CA GLY A 216 -25.38 4.71 2.39
C GLY A 216 -25.02 4.53 3.87
N ASP A 217 -25.25 3.32 4.37
CA ASP A 217 -25.06 2.93 5.77
C ASP A 217 -23.89 1.96 5.98
N HIS A 218 -23.08 1.77 4.94
CA HIS A 218 -21.90 0.91 4.97
C HIS A 218 -20.70 1.59 4.29
N ILE A 219 -19.51 1.33 4.82
CA ILE A 219 -18.23 1.73 4.19
C ILE A 219 -17.34 0.51 3.95
N ALA A 220 -16.40 0.63 3.02
CA ALA A 220 -15.33 -0.34 2.86
C ALA A 220 -14.17 -0.01 3.81
N VAL A 221 -13.38 -1.01 4.19
CA VAL A 221 -12.11 -0.84 4.90
C VAL A 221 -10.99 -1.50 4.12
N ILE A 222 -9.89 -0.77 3.94
CA ILE A 222 -8.68 -1.27 3.28
C ILE A 222 -7.50 -1.03 4.21
N GLY A 223 -6.76 -2.09 4.53
CA GLY A 223 -5.63 -2.00 5.43
C GLY A 223 -4.47 -2.89 4.99
N LEU A 224 -3.25 -2.48 5.33
CA LEU A 224 -2.04 -3.28 5.13
C LEU A 224 -1.39 -3.61 6.48
N SER A 225 -0.90 -4.84 6.63
CA SER A 225 -0.15 -5.28 7.82
C SER A 225 -0.98 -5.14 9.11
N ARG A 226 -0.52 -4.37 10.10
CA ARG A 226 -1.31 -4.02 11.29
C ARG A 226 -2.62 -3.30 10.98
N GLY A 227 -2.69 -2.55 9.87
CA GLY A 227 -3.93 -1.96 9.38
C GLY A 227 -4.90 -3.01 8.82
N ALA A 228 -4.38 -4.09 8.22
CA ALA A 228 -5.19 -5.23 7.77
C ALA A 228 -5.74 -6.04 8.97
N GLU A 229 -4.90 -6.25 10.00
CA GLU A 229 -5.31 -6.85 11.28
C GLU A 229 -6.43 -6.02 11.93
N LEU A 230 -6.26 -4.70 12.02
CA LEU A 230 -7.27 -3.78 12.54
C LEU A 230 -8.56 -3.82 11.68
N GLY A 231 -8.44 -3.78 10.36
CA GLY A 231 -9.60 -3.83 9.45
C GLY A 231 -10.44 -5.09 9.63
N LEU A 232 -9.79 -6.25 9.73
CA LEU A 232 -10.47 -7.53 10.01
C LEU A 232 -11.11 -7.54 11.40
N GLU A 233 -10.42 -7.03 12.44
CA GLU A 233 -10.96 -6.94 13.79
C GLU A 233 -12.19 -6.03 13.87
N LEU A 234 -12.17 -4.89 13.19
CA LEU A 234 -13.32 -3.99 13.12
C LEU A 234 -14.47 -4.64 12.37
N ALA A 235 -14.22 -5.23 11.20
CA ALA A 235 -15.27 -5.84 10.37
C ALA A 235 -15.97 -7.02 11.06
N ALA A 236 -15.24 -7.77 11.89
CA ALA A 236 -15.81 -8.85 12.70
C ALA A 236 -16.75 -8.34 13.81
N ASN A 237 -16.66 -7.07 14.22
CA ASN A 237 -17.40 -6.50 15.34
C ASN A 237 -18.31 -5.32 14.94
N ASN A 238 -18.29 -4.89 13.68
CA ASN A 238 -19.03 -3.73 13.20
C ASN A 238 -19.68 -4.04 11.83
N ALA A 239 -21.00 -4.19 11.84
CA ALA A 239 -21.76 -4.54 10.65
C ALA A 239 -21.79 -3.45 9.57
N ASN A 240 -21.45 -2.19 9.91
CA ASN A 240 -21.36 -1.12 8.93
C ASN A 240 -20.11 -1.21 8.03
N LEU A 241 -19.20 -2.16 8.28
CA LEU A 241 -18.10 -2.45 7.37
C LEU A 241 -18.56 -3.47 6.32
N GLY A 242 -18.96 -2.93 5.16
CA GLY A 242 -19.61 -3.67 4.08
C GLY A 242 -18.65 -4.37 3.12
N LEU A 243 -17.36 -4.05 3.13
CA LEU A 243 -16.29 -4.71 2.37
C LEU A 243 -14.97 -4.60 3.13
N THR A 244 -14.19 -5.67 3.19
CA THR A 244 -12.86 -5.68 3.82
C THR A 244 -11.80 -6.15 2.83
N ILE A 245 -10.83 -5.28 2.52
CA ILE A 245 -9.64 -5.64 1.72
C ILE A 245 -8.41 -5.62 2.64
N ALA A 246 -7.89 -6.80 2.94
CA ALA A 246 -6.82 -7.02 3.92
C ALA A 246 -5.52 -7.44 3.21
N LEU A 247 -4.54 -6.54 3.18
CA LEU A 247 -3.26 -6.75 2.52
C LEU A 247 -2.17 -7.18 3.51
N SER A 248 -1.45 -8.24 3.17
CA SER A 248 -0.49 -8.92 4.04
C SER A 248 -1.06 -9.11 5.46
N PRO A 249 -2.23 -9.77 5.63
CA PRO A 249 -3.00 -9.74 6.86
C PRO A 249 -2.39 -10.58 7.99
N SER A 250 -2.94 -10.42 9.19
CA SER A 250 -2.77 -11.37 10.29
C SER A 250 -4.10 -12.04 10.65
N SER A 251 -4.07 -13.34 10.97
CA SER A 251 -5.25 -14.08 11.43
C SER A 251 -5.48 -13.99 12.94
N ILE A 252 -4.55 -13.37 13.66
CA ILE A 252 -4.51 -13.26 15.10
C ILE A 252 -4.18 -11.83 15.50
N ARG A 253 -4.60 -11.45 16.69
CA ARG A 253 -4.18 -10.21 17.34
C ARG A 253 -2.73 -10.33 17.78
N GLN A 254 -1.89 -9.47 17.23
CA GLN A 254 -0.47 -9.40 17.55
C GLN A 254 -0.25 -8.47 18.73
N ALA A 255 0.85 -8.65 19.45
CA ALA A 255 1.29 -7.69 20.46
C ALA A 255 1.34 -6.26 19.90
N GLY A 256 1.04 -5.30 20.76
CA GLY A 256 1.29 -3.89 20.49
C GLY A 256 2.77 -3.63 20.23
N MET A 257 3.07 -2.53 19.53
CA MET A 257 4.43 -2.05 19.31
C MET A 257 4.62 -0.75 20.10
N GLY A 258 5.14 -0.90 21.31
CA GLY A 258 5.45 0.19 22.22
C GLY A 258 6.79 0.85 21.94
N GLU A 259 7.17 1.76 22.83
CA GLU A 259 8.45 2.46 22.77
C GLU A 259 9.64 1.48 22.65
N ASN A 260 10.66 1.87 21.88
CA ASN A 260 11.87 1.06 21.64
C ASN A 260 11.58 -0.36 21.13
N PHE A 261 10.50 -0.55 20.36
CA PHE A 261 10.05 -1.86 19.87
C PHE A 261 9.75 -2.85 21.02
N SER A 262 9.07 -2.39 22.07
CA SER A 262 8.49 -3.28 23.09
C SER A 262 7.24 -3.99 22.54
N PHE A 263 7.14 -5.31 22.76
CA PHE A 263 6.02 -6.17 22.32
C PHE A 263 5.32 -6.89 23.48
N LYS A 264 5.23 -6.22 24.64
CA LYS A 264 4.68 -6.79 25.88
C LYS A 264 3.20 -6.51 26.07
N ASP A 265 2.75 -5.38 25.54
CA ASP A 265 1.42 -4.84 25.80
C ASP A 265 0.44 -5.20 24.67
N PRO A 266 -0.87 -5.21 24.92
CA PRO A 266 -1.86 -5.45 23.88
C PRO A 266 -1.90 -4.29 22.87
N ALA A 267 -2.20 -4.63 21.63
CA ALA A 267 -2.45 -3.62 20.61
C ALA A 267 -3.84 -3.00 20.74
N TRP A 268 -4.84 -3.83 21.10
CA TRP A 268 -6.25 -3.49 21.00
C TRP A 268 -6.93 -3.55 22.35
N VAL A 269 -7.72 -2.51 22.65
CA VAL A 269 -8.58 -2.42 23.82
C VAL A 269 -10.01 -2.17 23.35
N ARG A 270 -10.99 -2.84 23.95
CA ARG A 270 -12.41 -2.62 23.67
C ARG A 270 -13.16 -2.54 24.99
N ASN A 271 -13.96 -1.49 25.17
CA ASN A 271 -14.71 -1.22 26.41
C ASN A 271 -13.83 -1.13 27.68
N GLY A 272 -12.60 -0.63 27.52
CA GLY A 272 -11.62 -0.53 28.61
C GLY A 272 -10.85 -1.82 28.89
N GLU A 273 -11.23 -2.95 28.27
CA GLU A 273 -10.57 -4.23 28.48
C GLU A 273 -9.63 -4.57 27.31
N PRO A 274 -8.41 -5.08 27.59
CA PRO A 274 -7.50 -5.53 26.55
C PRO A 274 -8.05 -6.78 25.87
N LEU A 275 -7.99 -6.81 24.53
CA LEU A 275 -8.25 -8.04 23.78
C LEU A 275 -7.04 -8.96 23.88
N GLU A 276 -7.29 -10.27 24.01
CA GLU A 276 -6.26 -11.31 24.00
C GLU A 276 -5.36 -11.19 22.77
N TRP A 277 -4.05 -11.30 22.97
CA TRP A 277 -3.04 -11.19 21.92
C TRP A 277 -1.98 -12.26 22.08
N VAL A 278 -1.28 -12.59 20.99
CA VAL A 278 -0.09 -13.44 21.08
C VAL A 278 1.07 -12.56 21.52
N PRO A 279 1.63 -12.75 22.73
CA PRO A 279 2.75 -11.93 23.19
C PRO A 279 3.94 -12.14 22.25
N GLY A 280 4.68 -11.08 21.95
CA GLY A 280 5.90 -11.21 21.17
C GLY A 280 7.00 -11.99 21.91
N GLY A 281 8.15 -12.15 21.26
CA GLY A 281 9.38 -12.51 21.98
C GLY A 281 9.73 -11.42 23.00
N ASN A 282 10.36 -11.80 24.11
CA ASN A 282 10.94 -10.82 25.02
C ASN A 282 12.07 -10.05 24.31
N GLY A 283 12.27 -8.77 24.67
CA GLY A 283 13.25 -7.88 24.02
C GLY A 283 14.68 -8.48 23.95
N PHE A 284 15.01 -9.42 24.84
CA PHE A 284 16.26 -10.18 24.82
C PHE A 284 16.42 -11.09 23.58
N GLY A 285 15.38 -11.81 23.15
CA GLY A 285 15.43 -12.64 21.94
C GLY A 285 15.55 -11.82 20.66
N MET A 286 14.91 -10.64 20.63
CA MET A 286 15.05 -9.69 19.54
C MET A 286 16.43 -9.01 19.56
N MET A 287 16.96 -8.69 20.73
CA MET A 287 18.32 -8.17 20.92
C MET A 287 19.40 -9.17 20.47
N ILE A 288 19.24 -10.47 20.74
CA ILE A 288 20.14 -11.51 20.21
C ILE A 288 20.05 -11.58 18.69
N SER A 289 18.83 -11.56 18.14
CA SER A 289 18.63 -11.57 16.69
C SER A 289 19.25 -10.35 16.04
N TRP A 290 19.09 -9.17 16.65
CA TRP A 290 19.71 -7.91 16.29
C TRP A 290 21.24 -8.01 16.33
N LEU A 291 21.85 -8.40 17.46
CA LEU A 291 23.30 -8.63 17.59
C LEU A 291 23.82 -9.57 16.49
N SER A 292 23.10 -10.65 16.22
CA SER A 292 23.50 -11.62 15.18
C SER A 292 23.41 -11.04 13.77
N ALA A 293 22.43 -10.18 13.48
CA ALA A 293 22.25 -9.53 12.19
C ALA A 293 23.30 -8.43 11.98
N VAL A 294 23.62 -7.67 13.04
CA VAL A 294 24.71 -6.70 13.07
C VAL A 294 26.04 -7.38 12.74
N ILE A 295 26.35 -8.52 13.39
CA ILE A 295 27.56 -9.30 13.12
C ILE A 295 27.57 -9.83 11.67
N ARG A 296 26.43 -10.32 11.17
CA ARG A 296 26.33 -10.94 9.84
C ARG A 296 26.17 -9.93 8.70
N ARG A 297 25.92 -8.65 8.98
CA ARG A 297 25.63 -7.57 8.01
C ARG A 297 24.54 -7.94 6.98
N LYS A 298 23.57 -8.78 7.36
CA LYS A 298 22.45 -9.18 6.50
C LYS A 298 21.14 -8.59 7.02
N PRO A 299 20.26 -8.08 6.13
CA PRO A 299 18.91 -7.69 6.50
C PRO A 299 18.15 -8.80 7.22
N MET A 300 17.39 -8.44 8.25
CA MET A 300 16.59 -9.37 9.02
C MET A 300 15.26 -9.65 8.33
N ARG A 301 14.94 -10.94 8.17
CA ARG A 301 13.59 -11.43 7.91
C ARG A 301 12.98 -11.98 9.18
N GLN A 302 11.77 -11.55 9.52
CA GLN A 302 11.09 -11.88 10.77
C GLN A 302 10.09 -13.04 10.65
N LYS A 303 9.69 -13.40 9.41
CA LYS A 303 8.71 -14.45 9.09
C LYS A 303 8.85 -15.73 9.94
N ARG A 304 10.09 -16.22 10.09
CA ARG A 304 10.38 -17.45 10.84
C ARG A 304 10.06 -17.35 12.33
N SER A 305 10.28 -16.18 12.94
CA SER A 305 9.98 -15.95 14.36
C SER A 305 8.47 -15.97 14.59
N PHE A 306 7.72 -15.26 13.75
CA PHE A 306 6.25 -15.24 13.82
C PHE A 306 5.65 -16.65 13.58
N LEU A 307 6.15 -17.40 12.59
CA LEU A 307 5.72 -18.80 12.37
C LEU A 307 6.00 -19.70 13.57
N LYS A 308 7.16 -19.53 14.21
CA LYS A 308 7.51 -20.29 15.42
C LYS A 308 6.53 -19.98 16.56
N ASP A 309 6.20 -18.72 16.77
CA ASP A 309 5.24 -18.33 17.80
C ASP A 309 3.84 -18.86 17.50
N LEU A 310 3.41 -18.78 16.24
CA LEU A 310 2.13 -19.32 15.78
C LEU A 310 1.99 -20.83 16.01
N ASN A 311 3.09 -21.58 15.89
CA ASN A 311 3.10 -23.04 16.09
C ASN A 311 3.30 -23.45 17.56
N LYS A 312 3.99 -22.63 18.38
CA LYS A 312 4.33 -22.98 19.76
C LYS A 312 3.34 -22.45 20.80
N LYS A 313 2.71 -21.30 20.54
CA LYS A 313 1.82 -20.62 21.50
C LYS A 313 0.35 -20.92 21.20
N VAL A 314 0.00 -22.21 21.06
CA VAL A 314 -1.31 -22.67 20.55
C VAL A 314 -2.49 -22.07 21.31
N GLU A 315 -2.47 -22.11 22.65
CA GLU A 315 -3.56 -21.55 23.47
C GLU A 315 -3.72 -20.03 23.27
N ALA A 316 -2.60 -19.28 23.27
CA ALA A 316 -2.64 -17.85 23.04
C ALA A 316 -3.13 -17.52 21.62
N VAL A 317 -2.71 -18.29 20.62
CA VAL A 317 -3.15 -18.17 19.23
C VAL A 317 -4.66 -18.37 19.11
N GLU A 318 -5.22 -19.38 19.78
CA GLU A 318 -6.66 -19.65 19.80
C GLU A 318 -7.44 -18.47 20.40
N LYS A 319 -7.05 -17.99 21.59
CA LYS A 319 -7.70 -16.84 22.27
C LYS A 319 -7.57 -15.53 21.48
N SER A 320 -6.47 -15.38 20.75
CA SER A 320 -6.17 -14.16 19.98
C SER A 320 -6.68 -14.21 18.54
N THR A 321 -7.32 -15.31 18.11
CA THR A 321 -7.81 -15.44 16.73
C THR A 321 -8.92 -14.43 16.46
N ILE A 322 -8.78 -13.70 15.35
CA ILE A 322 -9.80 -12.75 14.90
C ILE A 322 -11.01 -13.55 14.40
N GLN A 323 -12.20 -13.19 14.88
CA GLN A 323 -13.46 -13.92 14.61
C GLN A 323 -14.06 -13.48 13.26
N VAL A 324 -13.30 -13.66 12.18
CA VAL A 324 -13.64 -13.20 10.81
C VAL A 324 -14.93 -13.79 10.25
N GLU A 325 -15.43 -14.90 10.77
CA GLU A 325 -16.74 -15.48 10.45
C GLU A 325 -17.92 -14.59 10.90
N ASN A 326 -17.67 -13.61 11.77
CA ASN A 326 -18.67 -12.63 12.18
C ASN A 326 -18.84 -11.49 11.17
N CYS A 327 -17.87 -11.30 10.27
CA CYS A 327 -17.93 -10.29 9.22
C CYS A 327 -19.19 -10.46 8.36
N LYS A 328 -19.83 -9.35 8.00
CA LYS A 328 -21.06 -9.34 7.18
C LYS A 328 -20.79 -9.08 5.70
N GLY A 329 -19.79 -8.25 5.41
CA GLY A 329 -19.37 -7.92 4.04
C GLY A 329 -18.41 -8.94 3.42
N PRO A 330 -18.18 -8.88 2.10
CA PRO A 330 -17.13 -9.64 1.43
C PRO A 330 -15.74 -9.36 2.02
N ILE A 331 -14.86 -10.35 1.92
CA ILE A 331 -13.47 -10.27 2.36
C ILE A 331 -12.55 -10.57 1.18
N THR A 332 -11.57 -9.71 0.94
CA THR A 332 -10.47 -9.93 0.01
C THR A 332 -9.16 -9.99 0.77
N LEU A 333 -8.44 -11.12 0.69
CA LEU A 333 -7.12 -11.30 1.27
C LEU A 333 -6.07 -11.24 0.16
N ILE A 334 -5.08 -10.38 0.33
CA ILE A 334 -4.04 -10.14 -0.69
C ILE A 334 -2.68 -10.27 -0.01
N PHE A 335 -1.79 -11.14 -0.48
CA PHE A 335 -0.47 -11.34 0.13
C PHE A 335 0.59 -11.81 -0.85
N GLY A 336 1.86 -11.51 -0.54
CA GLY A 336 3.02 -11.98 -1.28
C GLY A 336 3.54 -13.31 -0.72
N ASP A 337 3.95 -14.24 -1.57
CA ASP A 337 4.51 -15.52 -1.11
C ASP A 337 5.95 -15.37 -0.53
N ASP A 338 6.64 -14.27 -0.88
CA ASP A 338 7.95 -13.89 -0.35
C ASP A 338 7.87 -12.81 0.75
N ASP A 339 6.75 -12.67 1.46
CA ASP A 339 6.66 -11.78 2.63
C ASP A 339 7.79 -12.09 3.65
N GLY A 340 8.71 -11.13 3.79
CA GLY A 340 9.89 -11.23 4.65
C GLY A 340 9.62 -10.79 6.10
N LEU A 341 8.53 -10.07 6.34
CA LEU A 341 8.18 -9.54 7.66
C LEU A 341 7.46 -10.61 8.49
N TRP A 342 6.32 -11.10 8.02
CA TRP A 342 5.50 -12.05 8.77
C TRP A 342 4.81 -13.05 7.83
N PRO A 343 4.27 -14.17 8.33
CA PRO A 343 3.76 -15.21 7.45
C PRO A 343 2.34 -14.91 6.96
N SER A 344 2.17 -13.85 6.17
CA SER A 344 0.88 -13.41 5.63
C SER A 344 0.15 -14.49 4.82
N LYS A 345 0.87 -15.36 4.10
CA LYS A 345 0.30 -16.56 3.48
C LYS A 345 -0.37 -17.49 4.49
N GLU A 346 0.35 -17.87 5.55
CA GLU A 346 -0.17 -18.77 6.61
C GLU A 346 -1.36 -18.13 7.33
N TYR A 347 -1.29 -16.83 7.60
CA TYR A 347 -2.42 -16.09 8.18
C TYR A 347 -3.64 -16.12 7.25
N SER A 348 -3.44 -15.90 5.94
CA SER A 348 -4.54 -15.95 4.98
C SER A 348 -5.13 -17.35 4.83
N ASP A 349 -4.29 -18.39 4.83
CA ASP A 349 -4.74 -19.79 4.81
C ASP A 349 -5.59 -20.12 6.06
N ARG A 350 -5.22 -19.60 7.24
CA ARG A 350 -5.99 -19.76 8.48
C ARG A 350 -7.33 -19.03 8.45
N ILE A 351 -7.35 -17.79 7.95
CA ILE A 351 -8.59 -17.03 7.77
C ILE A 351 -9.53 -17.79 6.82
N ALA A 352 -9.04 -18.18 5.65
CA ALA A 352 -9.82 -18.93 4.66
C ALA A 352 -10.31 -20.28 5.22
N GLY A 353 -9.45 -21.02 5.91
CA GLY A 353 -9.80 -22.28 6.58
C GLY A 353 -10.89 -22.08 7.64
N ARG A 354 -10.82 -21.02 8.43
CA ARG A 354 -11.83 -20.68 9.45
C ARG A 354 -13.19 -20.38 8.83
N LEU A 355 -13.23 -19.52 7.80
CA LEU A 355 -14.46 -19.18 7.08
C LEU A 355 -15.09 -20.43 6.45
N LYS A 356 -14.27 -21.30 5.85
CA LYS A 356 -14.72 -22.58 5.30
C LYS A 356 -15.30 -23.49 6.39
N ASN A 357 -14.62 -23.66 7.52
CA ASN A 357 -15.05 -24.51 8.62
C ASN A 357 -16.34 -24.00 9.29
N ALA A 358 -16.54 -22.69 9.32
CA ALA A 358 -17.75 -22.05 9.82
C ALA A 358 -18.91 -22.06 8.80
N ALA A 359 -18.70 -22.61 7.59
CA ALA A 359 -19.64 -22.51 6.47
C ALA A 359 -20.11 -21.06 6.24
N TRP A 360 -19.18 -20.10 6.33
CA TRP A 360 -19.49 -18.69 6.25
C TRP A 360 -20.14 -18.35 4.89
N PRO A 361 -21.30 -17.67 4.87
CA PRO A 361 -22.08 -17.46 3.65
C PRO A 361 -21.58 -16.30 2.77
N GLY A 362 -20.60 -15.53 3.24
CA GLY A 362 -20.07 -14.38 2.52
C GLY A 362 -19.11 -14.76 1.40
N ASN A 363 -18.72 -13.77 0.60
CA ASN A 363 -17.76 -13.94 -0.49
C ASN A 363 -16.33 -13.74 0.02
N LEU A 364 -15.46 -14.72 -0.24
CA LEU A 364 -14.04 -14.66 0.08
C LEU A 364 -13.22 -14.72 -1.22
N ARG A 365 -12.43 -13.69 -1.47
CA ARG A 365 -11.38 -13.68 -2.51
C ARG A 365 -10.01 -13.80 -1.84
N VAL A 366 -9.14 -14.66 -2.36
CA VAL A 366 -7.78 -14.86 -1.86
C VAL A 366 -6.81 -14.74 -3.02
N GLU A 367 -5.90 -13.77 -2.94
CA GLU A 367 -4.94 -13.44 -4.00
C GLU A 367 -3.51 -13.58 -3.46
N CYS A 368 -2.78 -14.51 -4.06
CA CYS A 368 -1.34 -14.68 -3.84
C CYS A 368 -0.58 -13.98 -4.97
N LEU A 369 0.41 -13.16 -4.60
CA LEU A 369 1.23 -12.37 -5.51
C LEU A 369 2.62 -13.02 -5.58
N PRO A 370 2.93 -13.77 -6.66
CA PRO A 370 4.17 -14.53 -6.75
C PRO A 370 5.40 -13.62 -6.71
N GLY A 371 6.37 -13.98 -5.88
CA GLY A 371 7.60 -13.22 -5.72
C GLY A 371 7.43 -11.84 -5.09
N ALA A 372 6.23 -11.48 -4.62
CA ALA A 372 5.98 -10.22 -3.94
C ALA A 372 6.27 -10.32 -2.43
N GLY A 373 6.66 -9.19 -1.84
CA GLY A 373 6.98 -9.05 -0.42
C GLY A 373 5.81 -8.67 0.45
N HIS A 374 6.10 -8.01 1.57
CA HIS A 374 5.10 -7.54 2.52
C HIS A 374 4.26 -6.36 2.00
N PHE A 375 4.88 -5.43 1.25
CA PHE A 375 4.22 -4.25 0.70
C PHE A 375 3.62 -4.56 -0.68
N VAL A 376 2.62 -5.44 -0.70
CA VAL A 376 2.06 -6.03 -1.93
C VAL A 376 1.35 -5.05 -2.87
N GLY A 377 0.91 -3.88 -2.40
CA GLY A 377 0.16 -2.96 -3.25
C GLY A 377 -0.50 -1.81 -2.48
N PHE A 378 -1.58 -1.30 -3.08
CA PHE A 378 -2.37 -0.19 -2.55
C PHE A 378 -2.87 -0.50 -1.12
N PRO A 379 -2.84 0.44 -0.15
CA PRO A 379 -2.56 1.88 -0.31
C PRO A 379 -1.08 2.27 -0.19
N TYR A 380 -0.19 1.29 -0.08
CA TYR A 380 1.23 1.51 0.18
C TYR A 380 2.05 1.61 -1.11
N ALA A 381 2.13 0.52 -1.85
CA ALA A 381 2.78 0.50 -3.15
C ALA A 381 1.75 0.93 -4.21
N LEU A 382 2.05 2.01 -4.92
CA LEU A 382 1.23 2.51 -6.02
C LEU A 382 1.91 2.14 -7.34
N PRO A 383 1.16 1.97 -8.44
CA PRO A 383 1.74 1.70 -9.74
C PRO A 383 2.84 2.72 -10.09
N THR A 384 3.87 2.28 -10.80
CA THR A 384 5.02 3.08 -11.26
C THR A 384 5.95 3.65 -10.18
N LEU A 385 5.63 3.56 -8.89
CA LEU A 385 6.55 4.00 -7.83
C LEU A 385 7.60 2.94 -7.49
N PRO A 386 8.77 3.34 -6.97
CA PRO A 386 9.78 2.39 -6.51
C PRO A 386 9.27 1.45 -5.40
N PRO A 387 9.53 0.14 -5.51
CA PRO A 387 9.00 -0.85 -4.58
C PRO A 387 9.69 -0.80 -3.21
N MET A 388 8.91 -1.03 -2.16
CA MET A 388 9.39 -1.07 -0.78
C MET A 388 9.89 -2.48 -0.41
N ARG A 389 11.20 -2.64 -0.30
CA ARG A 389 11.84 -3.95 -0.01
C ARG A 389 12.66 -3.97 1.26
N ILE A 390 13.57 -3.02 1.44
CA ILE A 390 14.50 -3.00 2.56
C ILE A 390 14.37 -1.67 3.28
N LEU A 391 14.23 -1.71 4.61
CA LEU A 391 14.28 -0.53 5.46
C LEU A 391 15.48 -0.62 6.39
N LYS A 392 16.23 0.47 6.55
CA LYS A 392 17.28 0.60 7.56
C LYS A 392 16.94 1.70 8.57
N PRO A 393 16.30 1.33 9.69
CA PRO A 393 15.98 2.28 10.76
C PRO A 393 17.24 2.86 11.42
N THR A 394 18.32 2.08 11.55
CA THR A 394 19.60 2.53 12.11
C THR A 394 20.79 2.01 11.30
N SER A 395 21.97 2.61 11.45
CA SER A 395 23.19 2.22 10.70
C SER A 395 23.56 0.73 10.82
N PHE A 396 23.12 0.05 11.87
CA PHE A 396 23.43 -1.34 12.18
C PHE A 396 22.24 -2.31 12.02
N PHE A 397 21.05 -1.82 11.68
CA PHE A 397 19.83 -2.63 11.61
C PHE A 397 19.07 -2.39 10.31
N SER A 398 18.81 -3.45 9.57
CA SER A 398 17.92 -3.43 8.40
C SER A 398 16.93 -4.58 8.42
N ILE A 399 15.74 -4.31 7.91
CA ILE A 399 14.63 -5.26 7.76
C ILE A 399 14.43 -5.50 6.27
N ASP A 400 14.33 -6.76 5.87
CA ASP A 400 13.93 -7.18 4.53
C ASP A 400 12.46 -7.62 4.55
N PHE A 401 11.63 -6.84 3.88
CA PHE A 401 10.19 -7.06 3.71
C PHE A 401 9.90 -8.03 2.55
N GLY A 402 10.92 -8.39 1.77
CA GLY A 402 10.87 -9.40 0.72
C GLY A 402 10.33 -8.91 -0.62
N GLY A 403 10.26 -9.87 -1.53
CA GLY A 403 9.89 -9.74 -2.93
C GLY A 403 10.93 -9.08 -3.82
N SER A 404 10.96 -9.40 -5.12
CA SER A 404 11.85 -8.75 -6.11
C SER A 404 11.38 -7.34 -6.45
N ALA A 405 12.24 -6.48 -7.01
CA ALA A 405 11.81 -5.14 -7.42
C ALA A 405 10.72 -5.22 -8.51
N GLU A 406 10.97 -6.06 -9.52
CA GLU A 406 10.04 -6.36 -10.60
C GLU A 406 8.73 -6.96 -10.08
N ALA A 407 8.78 -8.03 -9.27
CA ALA A 407 7.57 -8.67 -8.75
C ALA A 407 6.76 -7.74 -7.85
N ASN A 408 7.40 -6.88 -7.04
CA ASN A 408 6.69 -5.88 -6.25
C ASN A 408 6.07 -4.78 -7.13
N ALA A 409 6.72 -4.37 -8.22
CA ALA A 409 6.18 -3.41 -9.17
C ALA A 409 4.96 -3.97 -9.93
N GLU A 410 5.05 -5.22 -10.40
CA GLU A 410 3.92 -5.96 -10.99
C GLU A 410 2.78 -6.14 -9.99
N SER A 411 3.11 -6.52 -8.75
CA SER A 411 2.16 -6.65 -7.66
C SER A 411 1.42 -5.33 -7.39
N ALA A 412 2.11 -4.19 -7.39
CA ALA A 412 1.47 -2.89 -7.21
C ALA A 412 0.44 -2.58 -8.31
N LYS A 413 0.75 -2.89 -9.58
CA LYS A 413 -0.19 -2.73 -10.71
C LYS A 413 -1.40 -3.67 -10.56
N LYS A 414 -1.14 -4.97 -10.31
CA LYS A 414 -2.21 -5.98 -10.18
C LYS A 414 -3.12 -5.74 -8.99
N VAL A 415 -2.56 -5.39 -7.83
CA VAL A 415 -3.34 -5.11 -6.61
C VAL A 415 -4.18 -3.85 -6.77
N TRP A 416 -3.70 -2.82 -7.48
CA TRP A 416 -4.52 -1.65 -7.79
C TRP A 416 -5.78 -2.02 -8.58
N GLN A 417 -5.63 -2.85 -9.62
CA GLN A 417 -6.76 -3.37 -10.39
C GLN A 417 -7.73 -4.18 -9.52
N ILE A 418 -7.22 -5.07 -8.66
CA ILE A 418 -8.05 -5.85 -7.73
C ILE A 418 -8.85 -4.92 -6.80
N VAL A 419 -8.23 -3.88 -6.25
CA VAL A 419 -8.91 -2.92 -5.37
C VAL A 419 -10.03 -2.19 -6.12
N GLN A 420 -9.77 -1.73 -7.35
CA GLN A 420 -10.79 -1.10 -8.19
C GLN A 420 -11.96 -2.06 -8.50
N GLU A 421 -11.67 -3.32 -8.84
CA GLU A 421 -12.67 -4.35 -9.11
C GLU A 421 -13.57 -4.64 -7.89
N GLU A 422 -12.97 -4.86 -6.72
CA GLU A 422 -13.72 -5.20 -5.51
C GLU A 422 -14.59 -4.03 -5.02
N LEU A 423 -14.04 -2.81 -5.05
CA LEU A 423 -14.80 -1.62 -4.69
C LEU A 423 -15.91 -1.32 -5.70
N SER A 424 -15.66 -1.48 -7.01
CA SER A 424 -16.70 -1.30 -8.04
C SER A 424 -17.83 -2.31 -7.86
N ARG A 425 -17.50 -3.59 -7.62
CA ARG A 425 -18.50 -4.64 -7.38
C ARG A 425 -19.35 -4.34 -6.14
N TRP A 426 -18.72 -3.94 -5.04
CA TRP A 426 -19.40 -3.65 -3.78
C TRP A 426 -20.24 -2.38 -3.86
N SER A 427 -19.71 -1.29 -4.41
CA SER A 427 -20.42 -0.01 -4.53
C SER A 427 -21.68 -0.12 -5.40
N MET A 428 -21.67 -0.93 -6.46
CA MET A 428 -22.87 -1.17 -7.28
C MET A 428 -24.03 -1.77 -6.45
N SER A 429 -23.74 -2.67 -5.50
CA SER A 429 -24.78 -3.19 -4.60
C SER A 429 -25.34 -2.12 -3.66
N LEU A 430 -24.48 -1.23 -3.16
CA LEU A 430 -24.91 -0.13 -2.28
C LEU A 430 -25.78 0.90 -3.00
N ILE A 431 -25.38 1.30 -4.20
CA ILE A 431 -26.13 2.27 -5.03
C ILE A 431 -27.52 1.70 -5.34
N THR A 432 -27.60 0.44 -5.74
CA THR A 432 -28.88 -0.24 -6.03
C THR A 432 -29.80 -0.29 -4.80
N GLU A 433 -29.25 -0.52 -3.61
CA GLU A 433 -30.03 -0.51 -2.36
C GLU A 433 -30.48 0.90 -1.96
N SER A 434 -29.65 1.92 -2.19
CA SER A 434 -29.99 3.32 -1.94
C SER A 434 -31.17 3.77 -2.82
N ASP A 435 -31.12 3.48 -4.12
CA ASP A 435 -32.17 3.84 -5.07
C ASP A 435 -33.53 3.22 -4.71
N ARG A 436 -33.53 1.97 -4.22
CA ARG A 436 -34.74 1.31 -3.70
C ARG A 436 -35.30 1.99 -2.46
N ARG A 437 -34.43 2.43 -1.54
CA ARG A 437 -34.84 3.15 -0.32
C ARG A 437 -35.37 4.56 -0.63
N GLY A 438 -34.80 5.23 -1.62
CA GLY A 438 -35.25 6.55 -2.10
C GLY A 438 -36.64 6.51 -2.74
N ASN A 439 -36.90 5.52 -3.60
CA ASN A 439 -38.20 5.37 -4.26
C ASN A 439 -39.32 4.84 -3.34
N GLY A 440 -38.99 4.26 -2.18
CA GLY A 440 -39.96 3.76 -1.20
C GLY A 440 -40.56 4.80 -0.26
N LYS A 441 -40.03 6.03 -0.23
CA LYS A 441 -40.55 7.14 0.60
C LYS A 441 -41.59 8.02 -0.12
N GLY A 442 -42.01 7.62 -1.33
CA GLY A 442 -42.94 8.37 -2.18
C GLY A 442 -44.31 7.73 -2.42
N CYS A 443 -44.74 6.76 -1.60
CA CYS A 443 -46.09 6.17 -1.66
C CYS A 443 -46.85 6.40 -0.36
#